data_AF-H5SPY1-F1
#
_entry.id   AF-H5SPY1-F1
#
_cell.length_a   1.000
_cell.length_b   1.000
_cell.length_c   1.000
_cell.angle_alpha   90.00
_cell.angle_beta   90.00
_cell.angle_gamma   90.00
#
_symmetry.space_group_name_H-M   'P 1'
#
loop_
_entity.id
_entity.type
_entity.pdbx_description
1 polymer ?
#
loop_
_entity_poly.entity_id
_entity_poly.type
_entity_poly.pdbx_seq_one_letter_code
_entity_poly.pdbx_strand_id
1 'polypeptide(L)'
;MQYIDVWDIFSAEKFLEENRGKLDNFSYSLMAGELAFYRGRYREAYSIFKDLERFVKLSPYHTEIFETAENLLSYEEQSTSIETENFIIRYVKDKDFPLASYIGDVLEAQFRQLKNIFPVHQKNKILVEIMPDIQTFALASPLREIEIRKTGTVGLCKYAKIMIVSPRLYSRGYHWASTAGHELVHYFEKRTYGDSLPLWLNEGVAKYFENMWRKALNLSERERDFLLVLKNGWGRGIFVSFDEMYPSIAKLPSGDHAGVAFAEVESFVSYFIEKYGQAKFFDLLSAISFNGGDIKRAVNELLGIEFSELEKGWREETNKRLSRVKKVDIPLYPQLKYSGKSENEEEEIDYSKTLPDYYRLGNLLYKKGYFLAASHEYKKALTDPANESLALYTKTGLALMKANRYSEALVYFKKAIDLFPGFFTPYWRAGEVLAELKRWRDALLYLVEANFINPYHPGLHEVLQKCYEESGDIERVERERSVHDFIIRNILR
;
A
#
# COMPACT_ATOMS: atom_id res chain seq x y z
N MET A 1 13.62 28.09 -3.87
CA MET A 1 12.21 27.76 -3.54
C MET A 1 11.55 26.96 -4.66
N GLN A 2 11.38 27.47 -5.89
CA GLN A 2 10.67 26.74 -6.97
C GLN A 2 11.08 25.26 -7.19
N TYR A 3 12.36 24.91 -7.06
CA TYR A 3 12.81 23.51 -7.20
C TYR A 3 12.30 22.59 -6.08
N ILE A 4 12.27 23.07 -4.84
CA ILE A 4 11.86 22.28 -3.67
C ILE A 4 10.34 22.06 -3.69
N ASP A 5 9.57 23.04 -4.16
CA ASP A 5 8.10 22.97 -4.25
C ASP A 5 7.62 21.82 -5.16
N VAL A 6 8.40 21.49 -6.19
CA VAL A 6 8.14 20.39 -7.14
C VAL A 6 9.07 19.18 -6.94
N TRP A 7 9.75 19.11 -5.80
CA TRP A 7 10.65 18.01 -5.43
C TRP A 7 11.79 17.76 -6.44
N ASP A 8 12.27 18.79 -7.14
CA ASP A 8 13.49 18.74 -7.95
C ASP A 8 14.74 18.89 -7.06
N ILE A 9 15.00 17.85 -6.28
CA ILE A 9 16.08 17.84 -5.28
C ILE A 9 17.45 17.98 -5.94
N PHE A 10 17.63 17.42 -7.14
CA PHE A 10 18.89 17.52 -7.87
C PHE A 10 19.22 18.95 -8.25
N SER A 11 18.27 19.64 -8.88
CA SER A 11 18.47 21.04 -9.28
C SER A 11 18.61 21.94 -8.05
N ALA A 12 17.89 21.66 -6.97
CA ALA A 12 18.01 22.38 -5.71
C ALA A 12 19.41 22.22 -5.07
N GLU A 13 19.95 21.01 -5.01
CA GLU A 13 21.29 20.74 -4.48
C GLU A 13 22.37 21.41 -5.32
N LYS A 14 22.28 21.27 -6.66
CA LYS A 14 23.21 21.92 -7.59
C LYS A 14 23.20 23.44 -7.43
N PHE A 15 22.00 24.03 -7.29
CA PHE A 15 21.86 25.46 -7.06
C PHE A 15 22.53 25.92 -5.76
N LEU A 16 22.38 25.16 -4.66
CA LEU A 16 23.07 25.45 -3.41
C LEU A 16 24.59 25.30 -3.52
N GLU A 17 25.07 24.26 -4.22
CA GLU A 17 26.50 24.02 -4.43
C GLU A 17 27.16 25.17 -5.20
N GLU A 18 26.53 25.63 -6.29
CA GLU A 18 26.98 26.79 -7.07
C GLU A 18 27.01 28.09 -6.24
N ASN A 19 26.28 28.15 -5.12
CA ASN A 19 26.17 29.31 -4.25
C ASN A 19 26.71 29.06 -2.83
N ARG A 20 27.58 28.06 -2.62
CA ARG A 20 28.05 27.64 -1.29
C ARG A 20 28.73 28.75 -0.49
N GLY A 21 29.36 29.73 -1.16
CA GLY A 21 29.96 30.91 -0.52
C GLY A 21 28.96 31.92 0.06
N LYS A 22 27.65 31.69 -0.11
CA LYS A 22 26.57 32.55 0.40
C LYS A 22 25.79 31.90 1.54
N LEU A 23 26.28 30.82 2.15
CA LEU A 23 25.56 30.14 3.23
C LEU A 23 25.35 31.02 4.48
N ASP A 24 26.17 32.06 4.67
CA ASP A 24 25.93 33.09 5.70
C ASP A 24 24.63 33.90 5.46
N ASN A 25 24.08 33.85 4.26
CA ASN A 25 22.78 34.44 3.94
C ASN A 25 21.64 33.50 4.39
N PHE A 26 20.71 34.08 5.16
CA PHE A 26 19.56 33.38 5.73
C PHE A 26 18.81 32.50 4.73
N SER A 27 18.51 32.99 3.52
CA SER A 27 17.71 32.23 2.55
C SER A 27 18.44 31.00 2.00
N TYR A 28 19.77 31.03 1.88
CA TYR A 28 20.56 29.88 1.43
C TYR A 28 20.71 28.85 2.55
N SER A 29 20.95 29.29 3.78
CA SER A 29 20.95 28.40 4.94
C SER A 29 19.59 27.75 5.18
N LEU A 30 18.49 28.49 5.00
CA LEU A 30 17.14 27.96 5.12
C LEU A 30 16.90 26.83 4.10
N MET A 31 17.24 27.09 2.84
CA MET A 31 17.15 26.10 1.76
C MET A 31 18.07 24.88 2.01
N ALA A 32 19.25 25.08 2.60
CA ALA A 32 20.14 23.98 2.99
C ALA A 32 19.52 23.09 4.08
N GLY A 33 18.87 23.70 5.08
CA GLY A 33 18.12 22.98 6.11
C GLY A 33 16.96 22.17 5.53
N GLU A 34 16.18 22.77 4.62
CA GLU A 34 15.09 22.07 3.90
C GLU A 34 15.62 20.88 3.09
N LEU A 35 16.71 21.05 2.33
CA LEU A 35 17.27 19.96 1.54
C LEU A 35 17.86 18.85 2.41
N ALA A 36 18.52 19.19 3.52
CA ALA A 36 18.96 18.19 4.49
C ALA A 36 17.77 17.37 5.00
N PHE A 37 16.65 18.03 5.34
CA PHE A 37 15.43 17.35 5.77
C PHE A 37 14.81 16.44 4.71
N TYR A 38 14.70 16.92 3.47
CA TYR A 38 14.13 16.17 2.34
C TYR A 38 15.00 14.95 1.97
N ARG A 39 16.30 15.01 2.29
CA ARG A 39 17.24 13.90 2.17
C ARG A 39 17.29 12.97 3.38
N GLY A 40 16.45 13.23 4.39
CA GLY A 40 16.43 12.48 5.64
C GLY A 40 17.70 12.66 6.48
N ARG A 41 18.47 13.72 6.28
CA ARG A 41 19.62 14.08 7.13
C ARG A 41 19.11 14.96 8.27
N TYR A 42 18.35 14.35 9.19
CA TYR A 42 17.59 15.07 10.20
C TYR A 42 18.50 15.80 11.20
N ARG A 43 19.62 15.18 11.58
CA ARG A 43 20.62 15.82 12.45
C ARG A 43 21.23 17.08 11.82
N GLU A 44 21.52 17.04 10.53
CA GLU A 44 22.02 18.19 9.79
C GLU A 44 20.95 19.29 9.70
N ALA A 45 19.73 18.93 9.30
CA ALA A 45 18.61 19.85 9.21
C ALA A 45 18.32 20.52 10.56
N TYR A 46 18.26 19.73 11.64
CA TYR A 46 18.07 20.21 13.01
C TYR A 46 19.14 21.22 13.40
N SER A 47 20.42 20.92 13.16
CA SER A 47 21.52 21.83 13.48
C SER A 47 21.37 23.16 12.75
N ILE A 48 21.07 23.13 11.46
CA ILE A 48 20.90 24.34 10.64
C ILE A 48 19.73 25.17 11.16
N PHE A 49 18.54 24.59 11.35
CA PHE A 49 17.36 25.33 11.81
C PHE A 49 17.53 25.87 13.23
N LYS A 50 18.17 25.11 14.13
CA LYS A 50 18.48 25.54 15.49
C LYS A 50 19.39 26.76 15.52
N ASP A 51 20.35 26.85 14.60
CA ASP A 51 21.20 28.03 14.47
C ASP A 51 20.44 29.21 13.87
N LEU A 52 19.60 28.99 12.84
CA LEU A 52 18.77 30.02 12.21
C LEU A 52 17.75 30.66 13.16
N GLU A 53 17.07 29.85 13.99
CA GLU A 53 16.07 30.30 14.97
C GLU A 53 16.61 31.34 15.96
N ARG A 54 17.92 31.28 16.27
CA ARG A 54 18.54 32.24 17.21
C ARG A 54 18.53 33.68 16.69
N PHE A 55 18.44 33.86 15.37
CA PHE A 55 18.56 35.16 14.72
C PHE A 55 17.23 35.64 14.12
N VAL A 56 16.38 34.73 13.65
CA VAL A 56 15.13 35.05 12.95
C VAL A 56 14.05 34.05 13.33
N LYS A 57 12.82 34.55 13.55
CA LYS A 57 11.64 33.70 13.73
C LYS A 57 11.34 32.94 12.44
N LEU A 58 11.38 31.61 12.50
CA LEU A 58 11.02 30.74 11.38
C LEU A 58 9.53 30.88 11.04
N SER A 59 9.19 30.70 9.75
CA SER A 59 7.78 30.62 9.33
C SER A 59 7.14 29.33 9.87
N PRO A 60 5.80 29.23 9.97
CA PRO A 60 5.13 28.01 10.44
C PRO A 60 5.57 26.71 9.75
N TYR A 61 5.76 26.74 8.42
CA TYR A 61 6.22 25.59 7.64
C TYR A 61 7.64 25.13 8.03
N HIS A 62 8.58 26.07 8.13
CA HIS A 62 9.95 25.78 8.56
C HIS A 62 10.03 25.36 10.03
N THR A 63 9.15 25.88 10.89
CA THR A 63 9.01 25.40 12.28
C THR A 63 8.54 23.94 12.30
N GLU A 64 7.53 23.58 11.51
CA GLU A 64 7.05 22.18 11.38
C GLU A 64 8.19 21.25 10.94
N ILE A 65 8.97 21.64 9.93
CA ILE A 65 10.12 20.85 9.46
C ILE A 65 11.20 20.73 10.54
N PHE A 66 11.49 21.82 11.24
CA PHE A 66 12.51 21.83 12.30
C PHE A 66 12.13 20.90 13.46
N GLU A 67 10.90 21.00 13.96
CA GLU A 67 10.38 20.11 15.01
C GLU A 67 10.34 18.66 14.54
N THR A 68 9.95 18.41 13.28
CA THR A 68 9.98 17.06 12.69
C THR A 68 11.40 16.51 12.63
N ALA A 69 12.38 17.33 12.24
CA ALA A 69 13.79 16.92 12.22
C ALA A 69 14.29 16.55 13.62
N GLU A 70 13.93 17.33 14.65
CA GLU A 70 14.26 17.02 16.05
C GLU A 70 13.64 15.68 16.50
N ASN A 71 12.37 15.47 16.19
CA ASN A 71 11.64 14.25 16.55
C ASN A 71 12.20 12.99 15.89
N LEU A 72 12.85 13.12 14.72
CA LEU A 72 13.39 12.00 13.96
C LEU A 72 14.87 11.71 14.21
N LEU A 73 15.55 12.45 15.10
CA LEU A 73 16.97 12.22 15.40
C LEU A 73 17.25 10.81 15.91
N SER A 74 16.39 10.29 16.80
CA SER A 74 16.54 8.93 17.34
C SER A 74 16.27 7.86 16.28
N TYR A 75 15.30 8.11 15.39
CA TYR A 75 15.03 7.22 14.27
C TYR A 75 16.21 7.17 13.30
N GLU A 76 16.80 8.32 12.95
CA GLU A 76 17.99 8.40 12.10
C GLU A 76 19.15 7.58 12.66
N GLU A 77 19.42 7.72 13.96
CA GLU A 77 20.53 7.04 14.64
C GLU A 77 20.37 5.51 14.69
N GLN A 78 19.14 5.02 14.83
CA GLN A 78 18.84 3.58 14.86
C GLN A 78 18.70 2.96 13.46
N SER A 79 18.66 3.79 12.42
CA SER A 79 18.39 3.35 11.06
C SER A 79 19.65 2.93 10.31
N THR A 80 19.48 1.99 9.40
CA THR A 80 20.47 1.65 8.36
C THR A 80 19.81 1.79 6.99
N SER A 81 20.52 1.49 5.90
CA SER A 81 19.96 1.61 4.55
C SER A 81 20.44 0.52 3.59
N ILE A 82 19.54 0.14 2.67
CA ILE A 82 19.86 -0.63 1.47
C ILE A 82 19.71 0.31 0.28
N GLU A 83 20.69 0.32 -0.61
CA GLU A 83 20.62 1.10 -1.84
C GLU A 83 20.30 0.23 -3.04
N THR A 84 19.42 0.73 -3.89
CA THR A 84 19.11 0.18 -5.23
C THR A 84 19.59 1.19 -6.29
N GLU A 85 19.19 1.01 -7.54
CA GLU A 85 19.57 1.93 -8.62
C GLU A 85 18.96 3.33 -8.38
N ASN A 86 17.68 3.37 -8.03
CA ASN A 86 16.87 4.58 -7.93
C ASN A 86 16.41 4.91 -6.50
N PHE A 87 16.65 4.04 -5.50
CA PHE A 87 16.15 4.24 -4.14
C PHE A 87 17.21 4.04 -3.04
N ILE A 88 17.03 4.80 -1.96
CA ILE A 88 17.66 4.56 -0.65
C ILE A 88 16.55 4.08 0.28
N ILE A 89 16.62 2.83 0.72
CA ILE A 89 15.63 2.21 1.60
C ILE A 89 16.17 2.25 3.02
N ARG A 90 15.68 3.18 3.81
CA ARG A 90 16.05 3.36 5.21
C ARG A 90 15.09 2.61 6.14
N TYR A 91 15.64 1.91 7.12
CA TYR A 91 14.87 1.09 8.04
C TYR A 91 15.63 0.84 9.36
N VAL A 92 14.90 0.48 10.41
CA VAL A 92 15.51 0.05 11.68
C VAL A 92 15.95 -1.40 11.54
N LYS A 93 17.27 -1.64 11.60
CA LYS A 93 17.88 -2.93 11.25
C LYS A 93 17.26 -4.11 11.99
N ASP A 94 17.07 -3.96 13.31
CA ASP A 94 16.61 -5.04 14.19
C ASP A 94 15.09 -5.22 14.20
N LYS A 95 14.36 -4.45 13.37
CA LYS A 95 12.90 -4.54 13.26
C LYS A 95 12.41 -4.84 11.86
N ASP A 96 13.02 -4.24 10.85
CA ASP A 96 12.38 -4.04 9.54
C ASP A 96 13.17 -4.59 8.35
N PHE A 97 14.21 -5.38 8.62
CA PHE A 97 14.99 -6.08 7.60
C PHE A 97 14.15 -6.92 6.61
N PRO A 98 13.08 -7.65 7.03
CA PRO A 98 12.26 -8.41 6.10
C PRO A 98 11.62 -7.55 5.02
N LEU A 99 10.92 -6.46 5.38
CA LEU A 99 10.33 -5.57 4.38
C LEU A 99 11.40 -4.88 3.52
N ALA A 100 12.50 -4.43 4.14
CA ALA A 100 13.60 -3.78 3.43
C ALA A 100 14.23 -4.68 2.34
N SER A 101 14.19 -6.00 2.52
CA SER A 101 14.72 -7.01 1.59
C SER A 101 13.87 -7.22 0.33
N TYR A 102 12.64 -6.69 0.29
CA TYR A 102 11.72 -6.88 -0.84
C TYR A 102 11.19 -5.57 -1.44
N ILE A 103 11.08 -4.50 -0.65
CA ILE A 103 10.44 -3.25 -1.12
C ILE A 103 11.20 -2.61 -2.29
N GLY A 104 12.52 -2.76 -2.34
CA GLY A 104 13.34 -2.26 -3.44
C GLY A 104 12.97 -2.86 -4.80
N ASP A 105 12.76 -4.17 -4.85
CA ASP A 105 12.42 -4.87 -6.10
C ASP A 105 11.09 -4.37 -6.67
N VAL A 106 10.10 -4.13 -5.80
CA VAL A 106 8.79 -3.60 -6.17
C VAL A 106 8.91 -2.16 -6.67
N LEU A 107 9.62 -1.30 -5.94
CA LEU A 107 9.77 0.11 -6.30
C LEU A 107 10.58 0.29 -7.59
N GLU A 108 11.63 -0.49 -7.81
CA GLU A 108 12.39 -0.47 -9.07
C GLU A 108 11.54 -0.93 -10.26
N ALA A 109 10.75 -1.99 -10.07
CA ALA A 109 9.81 -2.45 -11.07
C ALA A 109 8.75 -1.39 -11.40
N GLN A 110 8.19 -0.73 -10.39
CA GLN A 110 7.23 0.36 -10.55
C GLN A 110 7.87 1.56 -11.26
N PHE A 111 9.05 1.99 -10.80
CA PHE A 111 9.79 3.13 -11.35
C PHE A 111 10.07 2.98 -12.85
N ARG A 112 10.48 1.79 -13.29
CA ARG A 112 10.69 1.49 -14.73
C ARG A 112 9.43 1.70 -15.56
N GLN A 113 8.25 1.42 -15.01
CA GLN A 113 6.98 1.65 -15.69
C GLN A 113 6.59 3.12 -15.66
N LEU A 114 6.68 3.77 -14.49
CA LEU A 114 6.27 5.17 -14.31
C LEU A 114 7.10 6.15 -15.14
N LYS A 115 8.41 5.92 -15.29
CA LYS A 115 9.30 6.75 -16.11
C LYS A 115 8.92 6.78 -17.60
N ASN A 116 8.15 5.80 -18.08
CA ASN A 116 7.68 5.76 -19.47
C ASN A 116 6.36 6.53 -19.67
N ILE A 117 5.64 6.86 -18.60
CA ILE A 117 4.32 7.52 -18.67
C ILE A 117 4.32 8.94 -18.11
N PHE A 118 5.22 9.24 -17.16
CA PHE A 118 5.41 10.57 -16.60
C PHE A 118 6.70 11.21 -17.14
N PRO A 119 6.69 12.52 -17.49
CA PRO A 119 7.86 13.22 -18.02
C PRO A 119 8.85 13.64 -16.93
N VAL A 120 9.17 12.74 -15.99
CA VAL A 120 10.05 13.02 -14.85
C VAL A 120 11.45 12.53 -15.14
N HIS A 121 12.42 13.45 -15.10
CA HIS A 121 13.83 13.09 -15.08
C HIS A 121 14.34 13.04 -13.64
N GLN A 122 14.56 11.81 -13.15
CA GLN A 122 15.08 11.57 -11.81
C GLN A 122 16.57 11.23 -11.90
N LYS A 123 17.42 12.08 -11.32
CA LYS A 123 18.88 11.85 -11.21
C LYS A 123 19.30 11.36 -9.83
N ASN A 124 18.56 11.76 -8.81
CA ASN A 124 18.85 11.46 -7.42
C ASN A 124 18.04 10.24 -6.97
N LYS A 125 18.64 9.39 -6.13
CA LYS A 125 17.88 8.32 -5.47
C LYS A 125 16.77 8.90 -4.59
N ILE A 126 15.60 8.28 -4.67
CA ILE A 126 14.42 8.63 -3.86
C ILE A 126 14.57 7.96 -2.49
N LEU A 127 14.34 8.71 -1.43
CA LEU A 127 14.38 8.18 -0.07
C LEU A 127 13.06 7.47 0.25
N VAL A 128 13.17 6.23 0.72
CA VAL A 128 12.06 5.42 1.21
C VAL A 128 12.36 5.08 2.66
N GLU A 129 11.50 5.49 3.58
CA GLU A 129 11.69 5.27 5.01
C GLU A 129 10.63 4.31 5.55
N ILE A 130 11.09 3.17 6.08
CA ILE A 130 10.23 2.22 6.78
C ILE A 130 10.10 2.67 8.24
N MET A 131 8.86 2.96 8.64
CA MET A 131 8.53 3.43 9.98
C MET A 131 8.33 2.24 10.92
N PRO A 132 9.09 2.14 12.02
CA PRO A 132 9.09 0.98 12.91
C PRO A 132 7.84 0.90 13.80
N ASP A 133 7.13 2.02 13.98
CA ASP A 133 5.94 2.19 14.80
C ASP A 133 5.08 3.39 14.32
N ILE A 134 3.82 3.43 14.76
CA ILE A 134 2.85 4.47 14.39
C ILE A 134 3.28 5.84 14.95
N GLN A 135 3.93 5.88 16.10
CA GLN A 135 4.38 7.12 16.71
C GLN A 135 5.45 7.80 15.85
N THR A 136 6.44 7.05 15.39
CA THR A 136 7.49 7.55 14.49
C THR A 136 6.88 8.04 13.18
N PHE A 137 5.90 7.31 12.62
CA PHE A 137 5.19 7.76 11.41
C PHE A 137 4.38 9.05 11.62
N ALA A 138 3.69 9.17 12.76
CA ALA A 138 2.97 10.39 13.13
C ALA A 138 3.94 11.57 13.32
N LEU A 139 5.09 11.34 13.94
CA LEU A 139 6.12 12.37 14.10
C LEU A 139 6.78 12.76 12.78
N ALA A 140 6.90 11.83 11.83
CA ALA A 140 7.48 12.07 10.51
C ALA A 140 6.52 12.75 9.51
N SER A 141 5.24 12.85 9.86
CA SER A 141 4.17 13.27 8.95
C SER A 141 3.30 14.37 9.58
N PRO A 142 2.42 15.00 8.78
CA PRO A 142 1.45 15.97 9.31
C PRO A 142 0.26 15.33 10.01
N LEU A 143 0.21 13.99 10.05
CA LEU A 143 -0.94 13.24 10.55
C LEU A 143 -0.77 12.96 12.04
N ARG A 144 -1.86 13.12 12.80
CA ARG A 144 -1.87 12.69 14.19
C ARG A 144 -2.06 11.18 14.28
N GLU A 145 -1.54 10.57 15.33
CA GLU A 145 -1.70 9.13 15.58
C GLU A 145 -3.17 8.69 15.57
N ILE A 146 -4.09 9.50 16.11
CA ILE A 146 -5.52 9.19 16.10
C ILE A 146 -6.12 9.17 14.69
N GLU A 147 -5.63 10.03 13.79
CA GLU A 147 -6.05 10.07 12.39
C GLU A 147 -5.52 8.84 11.65
N ILE A 148 -4.25 8.50 11.86
CA ILE A 148 -3.63 7.29 11.29
C ILE A 148 -4.38 6.04 11.72
N ARG A 149 -4.68 5.89 13.02
CA ARG A 149 -5.41 4.73 13.56
C ARG A 149 -6.85 4.66 13.08
N LYS A 150 -7.53 5.80 12.92
CA LYS A 150 -8.92 5.86 12.44
C LYS A 150 -9.04 5.47 10.96
N THR A 151 -8.06 5.88 10.16
CA THR A 151 -8.13 5.80 8.69
C THR A 151 -7.39 4.59 8.14
N GLY A 152 -6.49 4.01 8.93
CA GLY A 152 -5.64 2.91 8.50
C GLY A 152 -4.55 3.35 7.53
N THR A 153 -4.16 4.64 7.51
CA THR A 153 -3.06 5.11 6.67
C THR A 153 -1.77 4.39 7.02
N VAL A 154 -1.17 3.75 6.01
CA VAL A 154 0.05 2.94 6.14
C VAL A 154 1.17 3.42 5.21
N GLY A 155 0.87 4.34 4.30
CA GLY A 155 1.83 4.98 3.40
C GLY A 155 1.59 6.48 3.35
N LEU A 156 2.65 7.23 3.09
CA LEU A 156 2.57 8.66 2.76
C LEU A 156 3.77 9.11 1.92
N CYS A 157 3.50 9.76 0.80
CA CYS A 157 4.48 10.51 0.04
C CYS A 157 4.43 11.99 0.43
N LYS A 158 5.43 12.47 1.16
CA LYS A 158 5.57 13.89 1.52
C LYS A 158 7.04 14.25 1.66
N TYR A 159 7.40 15.52 1.43
CA TYR A 159 8.78 16.02 1.59
C TYR A 159 9.79 15.31 0.67
N ALA A 160 9.38 14.97 -0.56
CA ALA A 160 10.17 14.24 -1.54
C ALA A 160 10.68 12.85 -1.07
N LYS A 161 9.97 12.24 -0.12
CA LYS A 161 10.25 10.89 0.39
C LYS A 161 8.97 10.07 0.49
N ILE A 162 9.13 8.76 0.42
CA ILE A 162 8.06 7.78 0.63
C ILE A 162 8.22 7.23 2.04
N MET A 163 7.17 7.29 2.85
CA MET A 163 7.15 6.73 4.20
C MET A 163 6.17 5.57 4.23
N ILE A 164 6.60 4.41 4.73
CA ILE A 164 5.79 3.19 4.79
C ILE A 164 5.81 2.66 6.22
N VAL A 165 4.64 2.45 6.81
CA VAL A 165 4.49 1.82 8.13
C VAL A 165 4.80 0.33 8.03
N SER A 166 5.67 -0.19 8.88
CA SER A 166 6.04 -1.62 8.86
C SER A 166 4.81 -2.54 8.93
N PRO A 167 4.60 -3.47 7.98
CA PRO A 167 3.51 -4.46 8.01
C PRO A 167 3.49 -5.32 9.27
N ARG A 168 4.64 -5.45 9.95
CA ARG A 168 4.80 -6.15 11.23
C ARG A 168 3.87 -5.62 12.32
N LEU A 169 3.46 -4.36 12.24
CA LEU A 169 2.58 -3.72 13.23
C LEU A 169 1.11 -4.18 13.15
N TYR A 170 0.78 -4.94 12.11
CA TYR A 170 -0.58 -5.41 11.86
C TYR A 170 -0.58 -6.93 11.91
N SER A 171 -1.54 -7.49 12.66
CA SER A 171 -1.65 -8.94 12.89
C SER A 171 -1.66 -9.79 11.62
N ARG A 172 -2.08 -9.22 10.48
CA ARG A 172 -2.17 -9.89 9.18
C ARG A 172 -1.31 -9.24 8.10
N GLY A 173 -0.52 -8.23 8.44
CA GLY A 173 0.08 -7.33 7.46
C GLY A 173 -0.98 -6.56 6.64
N TYR A 174 -0.56 -6.03 5.51
CA TYR A 174 -1.38 -5.34 4.51
C TYR A 174 -0.65 -5.36 3.17
N HIS A 175 -1.31 -5.01 2.06
CA HIS A 175 -0.71 -5.00 0.71
C HIS A 175 0.39 -3.94 0.54
N TRP A 176 1.52 -4.12 1.20
CA TRP A 176 2.60 -3.13 1.25
C TRP A 176 3.22 -2.87 -0.11
N ALA A 177 3.20 -3.86 -1.02
CA ALA A 177 3.74 -3.70 -2.37
C ALA A 177 2.89 -2.71 -3.19
N SER A 178 1.56 -2.86 -3.11
CA SER A 178 0.61 -1.92 -3.74
C SER A 178 0.68 -0.54 -3.06
N THR A 179 0.78 -0.47 -1.73
CA THR A 179 0.98 0.80 -1.02
C THR A 179 2.27 1.50 -1.44
N ALA A 180 3.40 0.79 -1.51
CA ALA A 180 4.66 1.37 -1.97
C ALA A 180 4.58 1.87 -3.43
N GLY A 181 3.93 1.09 -4.30
CA GLY A 181 3.66 1.49 -5.68
C GLY A 181 2.77 2.73 -5.78
N HIS A 182 1.75 2.82 -4.94
CA HIS A 182 0.82 3.95 -4.83
C HIS A 182 1.55 5.24 -4.43
N GLU A 183 2.33 5.21 -3.35
CA GLU A 183 3.10 6.39 -2.91
C GLU A 183 4.14 6.84 -3.94
N LEU A 184 4.69 5.90 -4.72
CA LEU A 184 5.58 6.26 -5.80
C LEU A 184 4.83 6.97 -6.94
N VAL A 185 3.57 6.64 -7.23
CA VAL A 185 2.77 7.40 -8.20
C VAL A 185 2.62 8.85 -7.72
N HIS A 186 2.25 9.08 -6.46
CA HIS A 186 2.16 10.42 -5.89
C HIS A 186 3.48 11.20 -6.00
N TYR A 187 4.63 10.54 -5.82
CA TYR A 187 5.93 11.16 -6.07
C TYR A 187 6.05 11.70 -7.50
N PHE A 188 5.71 10.89 -8.50
CA PHE A 188 5.76 11.28 -9.90
C PHE A 188 4.73 12.34 -10.25
N GLU A 189 3.52 12.28 -9.68
CA GLU A 189 2.49 13.31 -9.85
C GLU A 189 2.96 14.66 -9.33
N LYS A 190 3.49 14.70 -8.10
CA LYS A 190 4.00 15.92 -7.48
C LYS A 190 5.17 16.52 -8.27
N ARG A 191 6.07 15.68 -8.80
CA ARG A 191 7.17 16.10 -9.69
C ARG A 191 6.67 16.67 -11.03
N THR A 192 5.52 16.21 -11.52
CA THR A 192 4.99 16.56 -12.84
C THR A 192 4.05 17.76 -12.78
N TYR A 193 3.13 17.79 -11.82
CA TYR A 193 1.99 18.71 -11.77
C TYR A 193 1.99 19.62 -10.54
N GLY A 194 2.96 19.47 -9.62
CA GLY A 194 2.97 20.22 -8.36
C GLY A 194 1.76 19.88 -7.49
N ASP A 195 1.12 20.91 -6.92
CA ASP A 195 -0.14 20.77 -6.14
C ASP A 195 -1.39 21.15 -6.96
N SER A 196 -1.28 21.17 -8.29
CA SER A 196 -2.31 21.76 -9.15
C SER A 196 -3.51 20.85 -9.38
N LEU A 197 -3.35 19.53 -9.24
CA LEU A 197 -4.41 18.57 -9.52
C LEU A 197 -5.39 18.47 -8.33
N PRO A 198 -6.70 18.31 -8.58
CA PRO A 198 -7.68 18.01 -7.53
C PRO A 198 -7.30 16.73 -6.78
N LEU A 199 -7.47 16.75 -5.45
CA LEU A 199 -7.08 15.64 -4.58
C LEU A 199 -7.67 14.29 -5.04
N TRP A 200 -8.99 14.23 -5.30
CA TRP A 200 -9.64 12.98 -5.72
C TRP A 200 -9.03 12.42 -7.02
N LEU A 201 -8.53 13.29 -7.90
CA LEU A 201 -7.93 12.87 -9.16
C LEU A 201 -6.51 12.33 -8.94
N ASN A 202 -5.72 12.92 -8.05
CA ASN A 202 -4.44 12.34 -7.62
C ASN A 202 -4.64 10.92 -7.08
N GLU A 203 -5.62 10.74 -6.21
CA GLU A 203 -5.98 9.42 -5.66
C GLU A 203 -6.41 8.45 -6.77
N GLY A 204 -7.19 8.92 -7.76
CA GLY A 204 -7.59 8.12 -8.91
C GLY A 204 -6.42 7.66 -9.79
N VAL A 205 -5.48 8.56 -10.07
CA VAL A 205 -4.26 8.25 -10.83
C VAL A 205 -3.38 7.27 -10.05
N ALA A 206 -3.17 7.51 -8.76
CA ALA A 206 -2.43 6.62 -7.88
C ALA A 206 -3.07 5.22 -7.84
N LYS A 207 -4.37 5.11 -7.57
CA LYS A 207 -5.10 3.83 -7.59
C LYS A 207 -4.99 3.10 -8.92
N TYR A 208 -5.12 3.80 -10.04
CA TYR A 208 -5.08 3.17 -11.36
C TYR A 208 -3.67 2.65 -11.72
N PHE A 209 -2.61 3.34 -11.31
CA PHE A 209 -1.23 2.99 -11.67
C PHE A 209 -0.41 2.31 -10.56
N GLU A 210 -0.91 2.16 -9.33
CA GLU A 210 -0.14 1.63 -8.17
C GLU A 210 0.44 0.21 -8.38
N ASN A 211 -0.16 -0.58 -9.28
CA ASN A 211 0.18 -1.99 -9.50
C ASN A 211 0.94 -2.27 -10.83
N MET A 212 1.44 -1.25 -11.53
CA MET A 212 2.20 -1.43 -12.78
C MET A 212 3.44 -2.32 -12.62
N TRP A 213 4.03 -2.36 -11.42
CA TRP A 213 5.16 -3.23 -11.06
C TRP A 213 4.86 -4.72 -11.28
N ARG A 214 3.60 -5.16 -11.17
CA ARG A 214 3.22 -6.57 -11.34
C ARG A 214 3.61 -7.09 -12.71
N LYS A 215 3.29 -6.33 -13.76
CA LYS A 215 3.65 -6.65 -15.14
C LYS A 215 5.17 -6.71 -15.33
N ALA A 216 5.90 -5.78 -14.73
CA ALA A 216 7.36 -5.75 -14.78
C ALA A 216 8.03 -6.93 -14.05
N LEU A 217 7.32 -7.57 -13.11
CA LEU A 217 7.75 -8.79 -12.41
C LEU A 217 7.15 -10.09 -13.00
N ASN A 218 6.50 -10.02 -14.17
CA ASN A 218 5.81 -11.16 -14.82
C ASN A 218 4.73 -11.81 -13.94
N LEU A 219 4.08 -11.02 -13.09
CA LEU A 219 2.94 -11.45 -12.28
C LEU A 219 1.65 -11.16 -13.04
N SER A 220 0.61 -11.99 -12.81
CA SER A 220 -0.71 -11.68 -13.34
C SER A 220 -1.18 -10.32 -12.82
N GLU A 221 -1.81 -9.54 -13.70
CA GLU A 221 -2.61 -8.42 -13.26
C GLU A 221 -3.68 -8.95 -12.30
N ARG A 222 -3.89 -8.26 -11.18
CA ARG A 222 -5.10 -8.50 -10.41
C ARG A 222 -6.23 -7.76 -11.12
N GLU A 223 -7.26 -8.48 -11.50
CA GLU A 223 -8.50 -7.91 -12.01
C GLU A 223 -9.21 -7.15 -10.88
N ARG A 224 -9.03 -5.81 -10.87
CA ARG A 224 -9.97 -4.75 -10.45
C ARG A 224 -11.01 -5.12 -9.39
N ASP A 225 -10.53 -5.38 -8.17
CA ASP A 225 -11.29 -5.48 -6.92
C ASP A 225 -12.28 -4.30 -6.74
N PHE A 226 -11.98 -3.14 -7.34
CA PHE A 226 -12.83 -1.96 -7.27
C PHE A 226 -14.24 -2.21 -7.82
N LEU A 227 -14.46 -3.06 -8.83
CA LEU A 227 -15.81 -3.32 -9.34
C LEU A 227 -16.65 -4.08 -8.30
N LEU A 228 -16.03 -4.97 -7.54
CA LEU A 228 -16.70 -5.68 -6.44
C LEU A 228 -16.99 -4.72 -5.27
N VAL A 229 -16.06 -3.82 -4.96
CA VAL A 229 -16.26 -2.76 -3.96
C VAL A 229 -17.41 -1.83 -4.39
N LEU A 230 -17.41 -1.34 -5.62
CA LEU A 230 -18.49 -0.50 -6.16
C LEU A 230 -19.83 -1.23 -6.17
N LYS A 231 -19.87 -2.49 -6.63
CA LYS A 231 -21.10 -3.30 -6.67
C LYS A 231 -21.76 -3.39 -5.30
N ASN A 232 -20.95 -3.60 -4.27
CA ASN A 232 -21.43 -3.73 -2.90
C ASN A 232 -21.71 -2.37 -2.25
N GLY A 233 -20.83 -1.38 -2.42
CA GLY A 233 -20.98 -0.03 -1.89
C GLY A 233 -22.21 0.70 -2.43
N TRP A 234 -22.32 0.82 -3.75
CA TRP A 234 -23.49 1.44 -4.39
C TRP A 234 -24.76 0.64 -4.10
N GLY A 235 -24.66 -0.69 -4.03
CA GLY A 235 -25.75 -1.57 -3.62
C GLY A 235 -26.20 -1.42 -2.16
N ARG A 236 -25.39 -0.80 -1.30
CA ARG A 236 -25.71 -0.39 0.07
C ARG A 236 -26.13 1.09 0.16
N GLY A 237 -26.21 1.80 -0.97
CA GLY A 237 -26.53 3.24 -1.01
C GLY A 237 -25.35 4.15 -0.65
N ILE A 238 -24.12 3.63 -0.62
CA ILE A 238 -22.91 4.41 -0.41
C ILE A 238 -22.44 4.90 -1.78
N PHE A 239 -22.46 6.21 -1.98
CA PHE A 239 -21.90 6.89 -3.14
C PHE A 239 -21.17 8.13 -2.63
N VAL A 240 -19.93 8.38 -3.06
CA VAL A 240 -19.14 9.54 -2.62
C VAL A 240 -18.91 10.46 -3.82
N SER A 241 -19.48 11.65 -3.78
CA SER A 241 -19.21 12.66 -4.81
C SER A 241 -17.75 13.14 -4.73
N PHE A 242 -17.21 13.61 -5.86
CA PHE A 242 -15.84 14.15 -5.90
C PHE A 242 -15.63 15.32 -4.93
N ASP A 243 -16.69 16.12 -4.66
CA ASP A 243 -16.64 17.22 -3.70
C ASP A 243 -16.55 16.71 -2.25
N GLU A 244 -17.20 15.59 -1.91
CA GLU A 244 -17.15 14.97 -0.57
C GLU A 244 -15.77 14.37 -0.25
N MET A 245 -14.95 14.11 -1.26
CA MET A 245 -13.58 13.59 -1.06
C MET A 245 -12.60 14.69 -0.59
N TYR A 246 -13.00 15.96 -0.63
CA TYR A 246 -12.24 17.08 -0.08
C TYR A 246 -12.53 17.27 1.43
N PRO A 247 -11.54 17.65 2.26
CA PRO A 247 -10.13 17.89 1.94
C PRO A 247 -9.25 16.63 1.98
N SER A 248 -9.82 15.46 2.29
CA SER A 248 -9.11 14.18 2.27
C SER A 248 -10.10 13.02 2.33
N ILE A 249 -9.87 11.96 1.55
CA ILE A 249 -10.59 10.67 1.64
C ILE A 249 -10.49 10.09 3.07
N ALA A 250 -9.38 10.34 3.76
CA ALA A 250 -9.15 9.91 5.14
C ALA A 250 -10.12 10.58 6.15
N LYS A 251 -10.81 11.67 5.78
CA LYS A 251 -11.78 12.36 6.65
C LYS A 251 -13.23 11.88 6.44
N LEU A 252 -13.46 10.95 5.52
CA LEU A 252 -14.79 10.40 5.26
C LEU A 252 -15.38 9.68 6.49
N PRO A 253 -16.72 9.51 6.55
CA PRO A 253 -17.41 9.04 7.76
C PRO A 253 -16.98 7.66 8.26
N SER A 254 -16.52 6.77 7.36
CA SER A 254 -16.11 5.41 7.68
C SER A 254 -15.15 4.85 6.63
N GLY A 255 -14.45 3.75 6.97
CA GLY A 255 -13.62 3.03 6.01
C GLY A 255 -14.40 2.53 4.79
N ASP A 256 -15.66 2.11 4.95
CA ASP A 256 -16.50 1.71 3.82
C ASP A 256 -16.71 2.86 2.81
N HIS A 257 -16.87 4.11 3.30
CA HIS A 257 -16.95 5.27 2.41
C HIS A 257 -15.61 5.55 1.72
N ALA A 258 -14.49 5.40 2.43
CA ALA A 258 -13.16 5.55 1.83
C ALA A 258 -12.88 4.49 0.76
N GLY A 259 -13.20 3.22 1.02
CA GLY A 259 -13.07 2.14 0.05
C GLY A 259 -13.90 2.36 -1.21
N VAL A 260 -15.15 2.83 -1.05
CA VAL A 260 -16.00 3.20 -2.19
C VAL A 260 -15.43 4.40 -2.94
N ALA A 261 -14.97 5.45 -2.25
CA ALA A 261 -14.36 6.62 -2.88
C ALA A 261 -13.14 6.25 -3.72
N PHE A 262 -12.21 5.44 -3.19
CA PHE A 262 -11.06 4.92 -3.94
C PHE A 262 -11.49 4.14 -5.19
N ALA A 263 -12.51 3.29 -5.06
CA ALA A 263 -13.05 2.51 -6.16
C ALA A 263 -13.73 3.40 -7.22
N GLU A 264 -14.40 4.48 -6.80
CA GLU A 264 -15.04 5.45 -7.69
C GLU A 264 -14.00 6.20 -8.52
N VAL A 265 -12.96 6.75 -7.89
CA VAL A 265 -11.91 7.49 -8.60
C VAL A 265 -11.08 6.60 -9.53
N GLU A 266 -10.77 5.36 -9.12
CA GLU A 266 -10.10 4.39 -9.98
C GLU A 266 -10.97 4.04 -11.20
N SER A 267 -12.29 3.85 -11.00
CA SER A 267 -13.22 3.57 -12.08
C SER A 267 -13.39 4.74 -13.05
N PHE A 268 -13.29 5.97 -12.56
CA PHE A 268 -13.34 7.17 -13.39
C PHE A 268 -12.13 7.25 -14.31
N VAL A 269 -10.91 7.08 -13.76
CA VAL A 269 -9.68 7.06 -14.54
C VAL A 269 -9.70 5.92 -15.57
N SER A 270 -10.13 4.72 -15.15
CA SER A 270 -10.32 3.57 -16.03
C SER A 270 -11.27 3.88 -17.19
N TYR A 271 -12.44 4.46 -16.90
CA TYR A 271 -13.41 4.84 -17.93
C TYR A 271 -12.81 5.85 -18.92
N PHE A 272 -12.13 6.89 -18.41
CA PHE A 272 -11.53 7.90 -19.27
C PHE A 272 -10.49 7.29 -20.21
N ILE A 273 -9.56 6.50 -19.67
CA ILE A 273 -8.48 5.88 -20.45
C ILE A 273 -9.03 4.91 -21.49
N GLU A 274 -10.05 4.12 -21.14
CA GLU A 274 -10.65 3.18 -22.09
C GLU A 274 -11.46 3.86 -23.20
N LYS A 275 -12.11 5.00 -22.89
CA LYS A 275 -12.91 5.74 -23.87
C LYS A 275 -12.07 6.64 -24.78
N TYR A 276 -11.07 7.33 -24.22
CA TYR A 276 -10.33 8.40 -24.90
C TYR A 276 -8.85 8.08 -25.12
N GLY A 277 -8.33 7.01 -24.51
CA GLY A 277 -6.94 6.61 -24.57
C GLY A 277 -6.08 7.25 -23.47
N GLN A 278 -5.00 6.56 -23.11
CA GLN A 278 -4.09 6.99 -22.04
C GLN A 278 -3.39 8.31 -22.38
N ALA A 279 -2.94 8.53 -23.62
CA ALA A 279 -2.29 9.78 -24.00
C ALA A 279 -3.20 11.00 -23.73
N LYS A 280 -4.47 10.89 -24.12
CA LYS A 280 -5.46 11.95 -23.89
C LYS A 280 -5.79 12.17 -22.41
N PHE A 281 -5.62 11.14 -21.58
CA PHE A 281 -5.73 11.29 -20.13
C PHE A 281 -4.59 12.15 -19.56
N PHE A 282 -3.35 11.94 -20.02
CA PHE A 282 -2.22 12.79 -19.61
C PHE A 282 -2.33 14.22 -20.18
N ASP A 283 -2.92 14.39 -21.37
CA ASP A 283 -3.29 15.72 -21.88
C ASP A 283 -4.29 16.41 -20.95
N LEU A 284 -5.29 15.68 -20.43
CA LEU A 284 -6.24 16.20 -19.45
C LEU A 284 -5.54 16.65 -18.17
N LEU A 285 -4.69 15.82 -17.57
CA LEU A 285 -3.95 16.18 -16.35
C LEU A 285 -3.11 17.46 -16.57
N SER A 286 -2.46 17.56 -17.73
CA SER A 286 -1.66 18.72 -18.09
C SER A 286 -2.52 19.98 -18.27
N ALA A 287 -3.69 19.87 -18.91
CA ALA A 287 -4.64 20.96 -19.06
C ALA A 287 -5.21 21.41 -17.70
N ILE A 288 -5.52 20.47 -16.79
CA ILE A 288 -5.95 20.78 -15.42
C ILE A 288 -4.87 21.58 -14.70
N SER A 289 -3.62 21.10 -14.74
CA SER A 289 -2.50 21.77 -14.09
C SER A 289 -2.27 23.18 -14.65
N PHE A 290 -2.33 23.35 -15.98
CA PHE A 290 -2.20 24.65 -16.63
C PHE A 290 -3.33 25.63 -16.25
N ASN A 291 -4.55 25.10 -16.07
CA ASN A 291 -5.74 25.87 -15.69
C ASN A 291 -5.89 26.06 -14.17
N GLY A 292 -4.82 25.87 -13.37
CA GLY A 292 -4.85 26.09 -11.93
C GLY A 292 -5.76 25.13 -11.17
N GLY A 293 -5.96 23.92 -11.69
CA GLY A 293 -6.79 22.89 -11.07
C GLY A 293 -8.24 22.84 -11.53
N ASP A 294 -8.66 23.70 -12.46
CA ASP A 294 -10.03 23.72 -12.98
C ASP A 294 -10.28 22.59 -13.98
N ILE A 295 -10.80 21.47 -13.47
CA ILE A 295 -11.16 20.31 -14.28
C ILE A 295 -12.33 20.58 -15.24
N LYS A 296 -13.27 21.43 -14.87
CA LYS A 296 -14.45 21.71 -15.71
C LYS A 296 -13.99 22.44 -16.97
N ARG A 297 -13.14 23.44 -16.79
CA ARG A 297 -12.51 24.17 -17.90
C ARG A 297 -11.63 23.25 -18.75
N ALA A 298 -10.76 22.44 -18.12
CA ALA A 298 -9.88 21.53 -18.85
C ALA A 298 -10.64 20.51 -19.70
N VAL A 299 -11.75 19.95 -19.18
CA VAL A 299 -12.59 19.01 -19.93
C VAL A 299 -13.31 19.71 -21.08
N ASN A 300 -13.84 20.92 -20.88
CA ASN A 300 -14.46 21.69 -21.95
C ASN A 300 -13.47 22.00 -23.08
N GLU A 301 -12.27 22.48 -22.75
CA GLU A 301 -11.22 22.82 -23.73
C GLU A 301 -10.69 21.58 -24.48
N LEU A 302 -10.50 20.44 -23.79
CA LEU A 302 -9.89 19.25 -24.39
C LEU A 302 -10.89 18.34 -25.14
N LEU A 303 -12.12 18.23 -24.62
CA LEU A 303 -13.13 17.29 -25.13
C LEU A 303 -14.31 17.97 -25.81
N GLY A 304 -14.52 19.28 -25.62
CA GLY A 304 -15.67 20.00 -26.16
C GLY A 304 -17.01 19.59 -25.51
N ILE A 305 -16.96 19.02 -24.30
CA ILE A 305 -18.13 18.61 -23.53
C ILE A 305 -18.08 19.21 -22.13
N GLU A 306 -19.23 19.30 -21.47
CA GLU A 306 -19.29 19.69 -20.06
C GLU A 306 -18.81 18.54 -19.15
N PHE A 307 -18.20 18.87 -18.02
CA PHE A 307 -17.76 17.87 -17.05
C PHE A 307 -18.90 16.97 -16.55
N SER A 308 -20.11 17.52 -16.41
CA SER A 308 -21.30 16.76 -16.03
C SER A 308 -21.69 15.69 -17.06
N GLU A 309 -21.42 15.92 -18.35
CA GLU A 309 -21.63 14.93 -19.41
C GLU A 309 -20.60 13.80 -19.31
N LEU A 310 -19.34 14.14 -19.02
CA LEU A 310 -18.28 13.16 -18.77
C LEU A 310 -18.60 12.27 -17.57
N GLU A 311 -19.02 12.88 -16.45
CA GLU A 311 -19.40 12.18 -15.23
C GLU A 311 -20.61 11.27 -15.46
N LYS A 312 -21.65 11.76 -16.16
CA LYS A 312 -22.81 10.94 -16.54
C LYS A 312 -22.40 9.72 -17.36
N GLY A 313 -21.56 9.92 -18.38
CA GLY A 313 -21.07 8.81 -19.21
C GLY A 313 -20.28 7.78 -18.42
N TRP A 314 -19.44 8.22 -17.48
CA TRP A 314 -18.73 7.34 -16.55
C TRP A 314 -19.71 6.51 -15.72
N ARG A 315 -20.69 7.15 -15.07
CA ARG A 315 -21.68 6.46 -14.23
C ARG A 315 -22.49 5.42 -15.02
N GLU A 316 -22.91 5.75 -16.24
CA GLU A 316 -23.66 4.83 -17.10
C GLU A 316 -22.82 3.61 -17.49
N GLU A 317 -21.56 3.82 -17.90
CA GLU A 317 -20.66 2.74 -18.29
C GLU A 317 -20.26 1.86 -17.10
N THR A 318 -19.98 2.46 -15.94
CA THR A 318 -19.70 1.74 -14.70
C THR A 318 -20.90 0.89 -14.30
N ASN A 319 -22.12 1.42 -14.30
CA ASN A 319 -23.34 0.64 -14.01
C ASN A 319 -23.53 -0.56 -14.94
N LYS A 320 -23.21 -0.42 -16.24
CA LYS A 320 -23.24 -1.54 -17.20
C LYS A 320 -22.26 -2.64 -16.79
N ARG A 321 -21.04 -2.30 -16.35
CA ARG A 321 -20.05 -3.28 -15.88
C ARG A 321 -20.51 -3.97 -14.61
N LEU A 322 -21.03 -3.20 -13.65
CA LEU A 322 -21.54 -3.72 -12.40
C LEU A 322 -22.70 -4.71 -12.58
N SER A 323 -23.45 -4.65 -13.68
CA SER A 323 -24.51 -5.63 -14.00
C SER A 323 -23.98 -7.06 -14.17
N ARG A 324 -22.70 -7.21 -14.53
CA ARG A 324 -22.02 -8.51 -14.78
C ARG A 324 -21.32 -9.06 -13.54
N VAL A 325 -21.17 -8.25 -12.49
CA VAL A 325 -20.47 -8.61 -11.25
C VAL A 325 -21.47 -9.28 -10.29
N LYS A 326 -21.15 -10.49 -9.83
CA LYS A 326 -21.95 -11.19 -8.81
C LYS A 326 -21.83 -10.42 -7.48
N LYS A 327 -22.98 -10.13 -6.85
CA LYS A 327 -22.99 -9.50 -5.51
C LYS A 327 -22.51 -10.52 -4.48
N VAL A 328 -21.54 -10.12 -3.67
CA VAL A 328 -21.01 -10.89 -2.54
C VAL A 328 -20.87 -9.92 -1.37
N ASP A 329 -21.51 -10.22 -0.24
CA ASP A 329 -21.48 -9.34 0.92
C ASP A 329 -20.09 -9.41 1.59
N ILE A 330 -19.20 -8.51 1.19
CA ILE A 330 -17.83 -8.42 1.68
C ILE A 330 -17.57 -7.07 2.35
N PRO A 331 -16.53 -6.96 3.19
CA PRO A 331 -16.04 -5.67 3.66
C PRO A 331 -15.58 -4.81 2.48
N LEU A 332 -15.98 -3.53 2.43
CA LEU A 332 -15.62 -2.61 1.35
C LEU A 332 -14.24 -1.99 1.53
N TYR A 333 -13.77 -1.99 2.79
CA TYR A 333 -12.43 -1.56 3.16
C TYR A 333 -11.96 -2.40 4.36
N PRO A 334 -10.92 -3.23 4.21
CA PRO A 334 -10.43 -4.04 5.31
C PRO A 334 -9.84 -3.12 6.39
N GLN A 335 -10.44 -3.12 7.57
CA GLN A 335 -9.91 -2.40 8.72
C GLN A 335 -8.61 -3.06 9.19
N LEU A 336 -7.52 -2.29 9.19
CA LEU A 336 -6.24 -2.76 9.65
C LEU A 336 -6.23 -2.81 11.19
N LYS A 337 -6.22 -4.04 11.75
CA LYS A 337 -6.09 -4.25 13.20
C LYS A 337 -4.63 -4.16 13.62
N TYR A 338 -4.30 -3.11 14.38
CA TYR A 338 -2.99 -2.94 15.00
C TYR A 338 -2.76 -4.02 16.07
N SER A 339 -1.67 -4.76 15.95
CA SER A 339 -1.24 -5.74 16.96
C SER A 339 -0.44 -5.02 18.04
N GLY A 340 -1.10 -4.34 18.97
CA GLY A 340 -0.43 -3.92 20.20
C GLY A 340 0.06 -5.16 20.95
N LYS A 341 1.32 -5.15 21.46
CA LYS A 341 2.08 -6.21 22.19
C LYS A 341 1.28 -7.39 22.79
N SER A 342 0.62 -8.16 21.94
CA SER A 342 -0.05 -9.41 22.26
C SER A 342 0.12 -10.28 21.03
N GLU A 343 1.22 -11.00 21.05
CA GLU A 343 1.36 -12.23 20.30
C GLU A 343 0.33 -13.21 20.86
N ASN A 344 -0.33 -13.93 19.96
CA ASN A 344 -1.52 -14.75 20.21
C ASN A 344 -2.81 -13.94 20.30
N GLU A 345 -3.24 -13.42 19.16
CA GLU A 345 -4.62 -13.55 18.75
C GLU A 345 -4.69 -13.38 17.23
N GLU A 346 -4.84 -14.50 16.51
CA GLU A 346 -5.72 -14.49 15.32
C GLU A 346 -7.11 -14.17 15.84
N GLU A 347 -7.32 -12.92 16.27
CA GLU A 347 -8.55 -12.49 16.88
C GLU A 347 -9.62 -12.62 15.81
N GLU A 348 -10.53 -13.57 16.06
CA GLU A 348 -11.73 -13.79 15.28
C GLU A 348 -12.36 -12.43 15.00
N ILE A 349 -12.44 -12.05 13.73
CA ILE A 349 -13.46 -11.08 13.36
C ILE A 349 -14.76 -11.88 13.49
N ASP A 350 -15.36 -11.77 14.68
CA ASP A 350 -16.74 -12.16 14.92
C ASP A 350 -17.62 -11.23 14.06
N TYR A 351 -17.88 -11.65 12.83
CA TYR A 351 -19.07 -11.20 12.13
C TYR A 351 -20.26 -11.81 12.88
N SER A 352 -20.69 -11.10 13.92
CA SER A 352 -21.81 -11.49 14.76
C SER A 352 -23.12 -11.37 13.99
N LYS A 353 -23.40 -12.40 13.21
CA LYS A 353 -24.71 -13.04 13.13
C LYS A 353 -24.46 -14.46 13.59
N THR A 354 -24.87 -14.80 14.83
CA THR A 354 -24.85 -16.16 15.42
C THR A 354 -23.99 -17.15 14.65
N LEU A 355 -22.71 -17.28 15.01
CA LEU A 355 -21.83 -18.31 14.43
C LEU A 355 -22.62 -19.63 14.35
N PRO A 356 -22.85 -20.20 13.15
CA PRO A 356 -23.69 -21.38 13.00
C PRO A 356 -23.20 -22.46 13.95
N ASP A 357 -24.09 -23.24 14.57
CA ASP A 357 -23.70 -24.29 15.52
C ASP A 357 -22.61 -25.21 14.95
N TYR A 358 -22.66 -25.44 13.63
CA TYR A 358 -21.63 -26.15 12.87
C TYR A 358 -20.23 -25.51 12.90
N TYR A 359 -20.10 -24.18 12.87
CA TYR A 359 -18.81 -23.50 13.01
C TYR A 359 -18.19 -23.76 14.38
N ARG A 360 -18.99 -23.60 15.45
CA ARG A 360 -18.52 -23.82 16.83
C ARG A 360 -18.13 -25.28 17.07
N LEU A 361 -18.93 -26.22 16.58
CA LEU A 361 -18.62 -27.65 16.65
C LEU A 361 -17.36 -27.99 15.84
N GLY A 362 -17.20 -27.42 14.65
CA GLY A 362 -15.98 -27.57 13.84
C GLY A 362 -14.73 -27.12 14.59
N ASN A 363 -14.78 -25.96 15.26
CA ASN A 363 -13.68 -25.45 16.10
C ASN A 363 -13.34 -26.43 17.24
N LEU A 364 -14.35 -26.99 17.93
CA LEU A 364 -14.16 -27.98 18.99
C LEU A 364 -13.48 -29.25 18.46
N LEU A 365 -13.97 -29.79 17.33
CA LEU A 365 -13.43 -31.00 16.71
C LEU A 365 -12.00 -30.79 16.21
N TYR A 366 -11.70 -29.61 15.65
CA TYR A 366 -10.36 -29.25 15.21
C TYR A 366 -9.38 -29.23 16.37
N LYS A 367 -9.74 -28.62 17.51
CA LYS A 367 -8.93 -28.60 18.74
C LYS A 367 -8.65 -30.01 19.29
N LYS A 368 -9.59 -30.95 19.10
CA LYS A 368 -9.44 -32.37 19.47
C LYS A 368 -8.64 -33.21 18.47
N GLY A 369 -8.19 -32.62 17.35
CA GLY A 369 -7.46 -33.33 16.29
C GLY A 369 -8.34 -34.11 15.31
N TYR A 370 -9.68 -34.02 15.42
CA TYR A 370 -10.61 -34.69 14.51
C TYR A 370 -10.82 -33.87 13.23
N PHE A 371 -9.76 -33.71 12.44
CA PHE A 371 -9.71 -32.75 11.34
C PHE A 371 -10.72 -33.03 10.22
N LEU A 372 -10.93 -34.30 9.83
CA LEU A 372 -11.96 -34.65 8.84
C LEU A 372 -13.36 -34.28 9.33
N ALA A 373 -13.70 -34.64 10.58
CA ALA A 373 -14.99 -34.29 11.17
C ALA A 373 -15.17 -32.77 11.28
N ALA A 374 -14.13 -32.05 11.71
CA ALA A 374 -14.14 -30.59 11.73
C ALA A 374 -14.43 -29.99 10.34
N SER A 375 -13.77 -30.51 9.29
CA SER A 375 -14.02 -30.07 7.92
C SER A 375 -15.46 -30.32 7.46
N HIS A 376 -16.07 -31.44 7.88
CA HIS A 376 -17.46 -31.72 7.57
C HIS A 376 -18.41 -30.71 8.21
N GLU A 377 -18.19 -30.36 9.48
CA GLU A 377 -19.01 -29.35 10.17
C GLU A 377 -18.82 -27.96 9.54
N TYR A 378 -17.59 -27.54 9.24
CA TYR A 378 -17.39 -26.29 8.51
C TYR A 378 -18.07 -26.28 7.13
N LYS A 379 -18.03 -27.38 6.38
CA LYS A 379 -18.73 -27.52 5.10
C LYS A 379 -20.26 -27.40 5.26
N LYS A 380 -20.84 -27.89 6.36
CA LYS A 380 -22.27 -27.70 6.64
C LYS A 380 -22.58 -26.21 6.89
N ALA A 381 -21.74 -25.49 7.61
CA ALA A 381 -21.93 -24.05 7.81
C ALA A 381 -21.92 -23.27 6.47
N LEU A 382 -21.08 -23.67 5.51
CA LEU A 382 -21.00 -23.09 4.16
C LEU A 382 -22.18 -23.43 3.24
N THR A 383 -23.15 -24.26 3.67
CA THR A 383 -24.35 -24.55 2.86
C THR A 383 -25.31 -23.36 2.79
N ASP A 384 -25.24 -22.47 3.76
CA ASP A 384 -25.96 -21.20 3.76
C ASP A 384 -25.04 -20.09 3.23
N PRO A 385 -25.37 -19.45 2.08
CA PRO A 385 -24.60 -18.35 1.51
C PRO A 385 -24.39 -17.18 2.48
N ALA A 386 -25.26 -16.99 3.47
CA ALA A 386 -25.11 -15.93 4.47
C ALA A 386 -23.91 -16.14 5.42
N ASN A 387 -23.35 -17.35 5.46
CA ASN A 387 -22.21 -17.70 6.31
C ASN A 387 -20.86 -17.67 5.56
N GLU A 388 -20.86 -17.38 4.26
CA GLU A 388 -19.63 -17.28 3.48
C GLU A 388 -18.72 -16.20 4.07
N SER A 389 -17.56 -16.63 4.59
CA SER A 389 -16.62 -15.74 5.26
C SER A 389 -15.19 -16.24 5.10
N LEU A 390 -14.24 -15.31 5.10
CA LEU A 390 -12.82 -15.60 5.09
C LEU A 390 -12.44 -16.66 6.13
N ALA A 391 -12.95 -16.50 7.37
CA ALA A 391 -12.62 -17.39 8.49
C ALA A 391 -13.10 -18.82 8.22
N LEU A 392 -14.34 -18.99 7.77
CA LEU A 392 -14.92 -20.30 7.53
C LEU A 392 -14.26 -21.02 6.34
N TYR A 393 -13.99 -20.31 5.24
CA TYR A 393 -13.22 -20.88 4.12
C TYR A 393 -11.81 -21.30 4.54
N THR A 394 -11.09 -20.42 5.26
CA THR A 394 -9.73 -20.70 5.73
C THR A 394 -9.69 -21.88 6.70
N LYS A 395 -10.60 -21.93 7.69
CA LYS A 395 -10.69 -23.04 8.65
C LYS A 395 -11.05 -24.37 7.99
N THR A 396 -11.93 -24.35 6.99
CA THR A 396 -12.25 -25.56 6.20
C THR A 396 -11.02 -26.07 5.47
N GLY A 397 -10.28 -25.18 4.80
CA GLY A 397 -9.02 -25.51 4.13
C GLY A 397 -7.97 -26.07 5.09
N LEU A 398 -7.77 -25.43 6.25
CA LEU A 398 -6.83 -25.88 7.28
C LEU A 398 -7.19 -27.27 7.84
N ALA A 399 -8.47 -27.52 8.12
CA ALA A 399 -8.93 -28.84 8.57
C ALA A 399 -8.68 -29.92 7.52
N LEU A 400 -8.94 -29.64 6.24
CA LEU A 400 -8.64 -30.58 5.15
C LEU A 400 -7.14 -30.81 4.98
N MET A 401 -6.33 -29.75 5.07
CA MET A 401 -4.88 -29.84 4.99
C MET A 401 -4.31 -30.70 6.12
N LYS A 402 -4.73 -30.49 7.37
CA LYS A 402 -4.33 -31.32 8.53
C LYS A 402 -4.82 -32.77 8.44
N ALA A 403 -5.86 -33.02 7.65
CA ALA A 403 -6.33 -34.35 7.28
C ALA A 403 -5.64 -34.93 6.03
N ASN A 404 -4.57 -34.31 5.52
CA ASN A 404 -3.85 -34.69 4.29
C ASN A 404 -4.73 -34.69 3.02
N ARG A 405 -5.87 -33.97 3.02
CA ARG A 405 -6.76 -33.79 1.87
C ARG A 405 -6.37 -32.54 1.07
N TYR A 406 -5.12 -32.48 0.61
CA TYR A 406 -4.49 -31.30 -0.01
C TYR A 406 -5.28 -30.72 -1.19
N SER A 407 -5.69 -31.56 -2.15
CA SER A 407 -6.42 -31.09 -3.34
C SER A 407 -7.77 -30.43 -2.99
N GLU A 408 -8.47 -30.91 -1.96
CA GLU A 408 -9.69 -30.24 -1.49
C GLU A 408 -9.38 -28.98 -0.70
N ALA A 409 -8.36 -29.00 0.16
CA ALA A 409 -7.95 -27.83 0.94
C ALA A 409 -7.68 -26.63 0.00
N LEU A 410 -6.99 -26.89 -1.11
CA LEU A 410 -6.68 -25.88 -2.13
C LEU A 410 -7.95 -25.23 -2.72
N VAL A 411 -9.04 -25.97 -2.89
CA VAL A 411 -10.32 -25.41 -3.38
C VAL A 411 -10.85 -24.36 -2.41
N TYR A 412 -10.79 -24.61 -1.11
CA TYR A 412 -11.29 -23.66 -0.10
C TYR A 412 -10.38 -22.46 0.07
N PHE A 413 -9.05 -22.62 -0.04
CA PHE A 413 -8.13 -21.48 -0.03
C PHE A 413 -8.30 -20.60 -1.27
N LYS A 414 -8.50 -21.18 -2.46
CA LYS A 414 -8.80 -20.41 -3.68
C LYS A 414 -10.10 -19.62 -3.54
N LYS A 415 -11.18 -20.23 -3.03
CA LYS A 415 -12.42 -19.51 -2.73
C LYS A 415 -12.22 -18.35 -1.75
N ALA A 416 -11.40 -18.55 -0.71
CA ALA A 416 -11.07 -17.46 0.21
C ALA A 416 -10.35 -16.31 -0.49
N ILE A 417 -9.41 -16.62 -1.39
CA ILE A 417 -8.67 -15.62 -2.19
C ILE A 417 -9.59 -14.86 -3.14
N ASP A 418 -10.47 -15.58 -3.86
CA ASP A 418 -11.35 -15.01 -4.86
C ASP A 418 -12.39 -14.04 -4.25
N LEU A 419 -12.87 -14.34 -3.03
CA LEU A 419 -13.88 -13.54 -2.34
C LEU A 419 -13.29 -12.50 -1.38
N PHE A 420 -12.12 -12.78 -0.83
CA PHE A 420 -11.44 -11.93 0.15
C PHE A 420 -9.98 -11.72 -0.28
N PRO A 421 -9.76 -10.96 -1.37
CA PRO A 421 -8.40 -10.63 -1.79
C PRO A 421 -7.73 -9.80 -0.69
N GLY A 422 -6.48 -10.14 -0.37
CA GLY A 422 -5.67 -9.38 0.58
C GLY A 422 -5.50 -9.90 1.99
N PHE A 423 -5.95 -11.11 2.24
CA PHE A 423 -5.61 -11.79 3.48
C PHE A 423 -4.43 -12.71 3.29
N PHE A 424 -3.40 -12.54 4.12
CA PHE A 424 -2.17 -13.32 4.09
C PHE A 424 -2.41 -14.84 4.14
N THR A 425 -3.21 -15.31 5.10
CA THR A 425 -3.31 -16.74 5.44
C THR A 425 -3.78 -17.62 4.27
N PRO A 426 -4.85 -17.29 3.51
CA PRO A 426 -5.23 -18.06 2.33
C PRO A 426 -4.12 -18.22 1.29
N TYR A 427 -3.37 -17.16 0.98
CA TYR A 427 -2.28 -17.22 0.01
C TYR A 427 -1.15 -18.11 0.51
N TRP A 428 -0.68 -17.90 1.73
CA TRP A 428 0.39 -18.70 2.31
C TRP A 428 0.01 -20.20 2.37
N ARG A 429 -1.20 -20.52 2.84
CA ARG A 429 -1.67 -21.90 2.95
C ARG A 429 -1.93 -22.55 1.59
N ALA A 430 -2.42 -21.81 0.59
CA ALA A 430 -2.53 -22.33 -0.77
C ALA A 430 -1.15 -22.69 -1.34
N GLY A 431 -0.15 -21.81 -1.11
CA GLY A 431 1.24 -22.04 -1.50
C GLY A 431 1.84 -23.27 -0.82
N GLU A 432 1.67 -23.39 0.50
CA GLU A 432 2.12 -24.55 1.28
C GLU A 432 1.48 -25.86 0.79
N VAL A 433 0.17 -25.88 0.57
CA VAL A 433 -0.53 -27.04 0.01
C VAL A 433 0.00 -27.42 -1.37
N LEU A 434 0.30 -26.45 -2.23
CA LEU A 434 0.87 -26.71 -3.56
C LEU A 434 2.31 -27.23 -3.48
N ALA A 435 3.09 -26.75 -2.52
CA ALA A 435 4.44 -27.25 -2.24
C ALA A 435 4.39 -28.72 -1.76
N GLU A 436 3.46 -29.08 -0.88
CA GLU A 436 3.23 -30.48 -0.47
C GLU A 436 2.83 -31.38 -1.66
N LEU A 437 2.10 -30.82 -2.63
CA LEU A 437 1.77 -31.48 -3.90
C LEU A 437 2.94 -31.45 -4.92
N LYS A 438 4.12 -30.94 -4.55
CA LYS A 438 5.31 -30.76 -5.42
C LYS A 438 5.04 -29.90 -6.66
N ARG A 439 4.04 -29.02 -6.59
CA ARG A 439 3.70 -28.05 -7.64
C ARG A 439 4.43 -26.73 -7.36
N TRP A 440 5.75 -26.78 -7.37
CA TRP A 440 6.63 -25.68 -6.90
C TRP A 440 6.37 -24.33 -7.59
N ARG A 441 6.20 -24.34 -8.92
CA ARG A 441 5.92 -23.10 -9.68
C ARG A 441 4.59 -22.46 -9.29
N ASP A 442 3.54 -23.27 -9.13
CA ASP A 442 2.24 -22.78 -8.70
C ASP A 442 2.29 -22.31 -7.23
N ALA A 443 3.04 -23.01 -6.37
CA ALA A 443 3.24 -22.62 -4.99
C ALA A 443 3.87 -21.22 -4.88
N LEU A 444 4.93 -20.96 -5.65
CA LEU A 444 5.60 -19.66 -5.70
C LEU A 444 4.63 -18.51 -6.05
N LEU A 445 3.68 -18.72 -6.97
CA LEU A 445 2.67 -17.69 -7.29
C LEU A 445 1.88 -17.26 -6.06
N TYR A 446 1.45 -18.19 -5.22
CA TYR A 446 0.68 -17.87 -4.01
C TYR A 446 1.57 -17.38 -2.86
N LEU A 447 2.78 -17.93 -2.69
CA LEU A 447 3.69 -17.53 -1.62
C LEU A 447 4.23 -16.11 -1.84
N VAL A 448 4.54 -15.74 -3.08
CA VAL A 448 4.97 -14.37 -3.41
C VAL A 448 3.84 -13.37 -3.13
N GLU A 449 2.58 -13.71 -3.43
CA GLU A 449 1.45 -12.87 -3.04
C GLU A 449 1.28 -12.74 -1.52
N ALA A 450 1.52 -13.82 -0.77
CA ALA A 450 1.54 -13.77 0.69
C ALA A 450 2.67 -12.86 1.20
N ASN A 451 3.84 -12.90 0.58
CA ASN A 451 4.97 -12.03 0.91
C ASN A 451 4.64 -10.56 0.71
N PHE A 452 3.90 -10.20 -0.36
CA PHE A 452 3.41 -8.84 -0.61
C PHE A 452 2.36 -8.34 0.39
N ILE A 453 1.91 -9.19 1.32
CA ILE A 453 1.00 -8.84 2.40
C ILE A 453 1.74 -8.83 3.75
N ASN A 454 2.46 -9.91 4.07
CA ASN A 454 3.20 -10.02 5.33
C ASN A 454 4.54 -10.76 5.13
N PRO A 455 5.64 -10.01 5.03
CA PRO A 455 6.99 -10.57 4.92
C PRO A 455 7.61 -10.92 6.28
N TYR A 456 6.85 -10.90 7.38
CA TYR A 456 7.36 -11.16 8.74
C TYR A 456 6.92 -12.52 9.29
N HIS A 457 6.32 -13.37 8.45
CA HIS A 457 5.86 -14.69 8.88
C HIS A 457 6.93 -15.75 8.59
N PRO A 458 7.55 -16.40 9.59
CA PRO A 458 8.69 -17.29 9.34
C PRO A 458 8.30 -18.50 8.50
N GLY A 459 7.13 -19.09 8.75
CA GLY A 459 6.63 -20.22 7.96
C GLY A 459 6.36 -19.90 6.49
N LEU A 460 6.31 -18.62 6.09
CA LEU A 460 6.27 -18.24 4.67
C LEU A 460 7.64 -18.49 4.04
N HIS A 461 8.69 -17.97 4.66
CA HIS A 461 10.07 -18.05 4.17
C HIS A 461 10.60 -19.48 4.16
N GLU A 462 10.17 -20.34 5.10
CA GLU A 462 10.49 -21.77 5.06
C GLU A 462 9.98 -22.45 3.78
N VAL A 463 8.77 -22.10 3.33
CA VAL A 463 8.17 -22.70 2.14
C VAL A 463 8.72 -22.05 0.87
N LEU A 464 8.95 -20.73 0.87
CA LEU A 464 9.62 -20.02 -0.24
C LEU A 464 11.03 -20.58 -0.47
N GLN A 465 11.81 -20.77 0.59
CA GLN A 465 13.15 -21.36 0.51
C GLN A 465 13.11 -22.73 -0.16
N LYS A 466 12.25 -23.64 0.32
CA LYS A 466 12.07 -24.98 -0.30
C LYS A 466 11.70 -24.89 -1.78
N CYS A 467 10.80 -23.99 -2.15
CA CYS A 467 10.39 -23.81 -3.54
C CYS A 467 11.53 -23.28 -4.41
N TYR A 468 12.37 -22.38 -3.89
CA TYR A 468 13.52 -21.84 -4.61
C TYR A 468 14.70 -22.82 -4.70
N GLU A 469 14.90 -23.66 -3.69
CA GLU A 469 15.85 -24.79 -3.72
C GLU A 469 15.52 -25.74 -4.87
N GLU A 470 14.24 -26.12 -5.00
CA GLU A 470 13.75 -26.98 -6.09
C GLU A 470 13.83 -26.32 -7.47
N SER A 471 13.75 -24.99 -7.55
CA SER A 471 13.94 -24.25 -8.80
C SER A 471 15.41 -23.92 -9.13
N GLY A 472 16.34 -24.18 -8.19
CA GLY A 472 17.76 -23.85 -8.34
C GLY A 472 18.11 -22.36 -8.23
N ASP A 473 17.25 -21.54 -7.63
CA ASP A 473 17.46 -20.09 -7.48
C ASP A 473 18.23 -19.78 -6.19
N ILE A 474 19.56 -19.95 -6.24
CA ILE A 474 20.45 -19.88 -5.08
C ILE A 474 20.40 -18.49 -4.40
N GLU A 475 20.26 -17.41 -5.18
CA GLU A 475 20.19 -16.05 -4.64
C GLU A 475 18.94 -15.87 -3.78
N ARG A 476 17.78 -16.31 -4.28
CA ARG A 476 16.55 -16.24 -3.50
C ARG A 476 16.57 -17.17 -2.31
N VAL A 477 17.14 -18.37 -2.42
CA VAL A 477 17.32 -19.28 -1.26
C VAL A 477 18.06 -18.59 -0.11
N GLU A 478 19.17 -17.90 -0.40
CA GLU A 478 19.94 -17.23 0.64
C GLU A 478 19.21 -16.01 1.22
N ARG A 479 18.46 -15.27 0.39
CA ARG A 479 17.58 -14.19 0.86
C ARG A 479 16.51 -14.72 1.82
N GLU A 480 15.77 -15.76 1.42
CA GLU A 480 14.71 -16.36 2.24
C GLU A 480 15.27 -16.90 3.56
N ARG A 481 16.45 -17.55 3.52
CA ARG A 481 17.16 -18.00 4.72
C ARG A 481 17.52 -16.84 5.65
N SER A 482 18.11 -15.77 5.11
CA SER A 482 18.50 -14.60 5.89
C SER A 482 17.31 -13.92 6.56
N VAL A 483 16.19 -13.79 5.83
CA VAL A 483 14.94 -13.22 6.35
C VAL A 483 14.32 -14.12 7.41
N HIS A 484 14.26 -15.43 7.18
CA HIS A 484 13.78 -16.41 8.16
C HIS A 484 14.56 -16.34 9.47
N ASP A 485 15.88 -16.46 9.39
CA ASP A 485 16.78 -16.41 10.55
C ASP A 485 16.62 -15.10 11.34
N PHE A 486 16.44 -13.99 10.63
CA PHE A 486 16.17 -12.69 11.24
C PHE A 486 14.87 -12.69 12.04
N ILE A 487 13.78 -13.20 11.45
CA ILE A 487 12.46 -13.24 12.10
C ILE A 487 12.52 -14.10 13.38
N ILE A 488 13.12 -15.29 13.29
CA ILE A 488 13.25 -16.20 14.43
C ILE A 488 14.08 -15.56 15.56
N ARG A 489 15.13 -14.80 15.24
CA ARG A 489 16.03 -14.22 16.25
C ARG A 489 15.51 -12.92 16.87
N ASN A 490 14.83 -12.07 16.11
CA ASN A 490 14.54 -10.70 16.53
C ASN A 490 13.05 -10.41 16.71
N ILE A 491 12.17 -11.19 16.08
CA ILE A 491 10.73 -10.91 16.08
C ILE A 491 9.97 -11.90 16.99
N LEU A 492 10.34 -13.18 16.99
CA LEU A 492 9.65 -14.22 17.80
C LEU A 492 10.32 -14.55 19.14
N ARG A 493 11.30 -13.77 19.57
CA ARG A 493 11.93 -13.89 20.90
C ARG A 493 11.35 -12.85 21.84
#